data_AF-A0A3S2Y1H5-F1
#
_entry.id   AF-A0A3S2Y1H5-F1
#
_cell.length_a   1.000
_cell.length_b   1.000
_cell.length_c   1.000
_cell.angle_alpha   90.00
_cell.angle_beta   90.00
_cell.angle_gamma   90.00
#
_symmetry.space_group_name_H-M   'P 1'
#
loop_
_entity.id
_entity.type
_entity.pdbx_description
1 polymer ?
#
loop_
_entity_poly.entity_id
_entity_poly.type
_entity_poly.pdbx_seq_one_letter_code
_entity_poly.pdbx_strand_id
1 'polypeptide(L)'
;MKLTEENNTDNSIRVVKTARNKEAINEAAAQGFWPLVKPVIPSPNIKSKFAVLQDKETGKINVVNDYRQLPITLNMPGNHPPPVASNAVIDWTFYYPYQFESPFAAYLIPHDIQVGETVFLEDLIEDVVGISWKQGDAYRLKSCKAVWDGRKFVLQHEPSKEVCVVG
;
A
#
# COMPACT_ATOMS: atom_id res chain seq x y z
N MET A 1 23.82 12.28 44.76
CA MET A 1 22.69 12.46 43.82
C MET A 1 22.74 11.29 42.86
N LYS A 2 21.81 10.34 42.97
CA LYS A 2 21.81 9.10 42.16
C LYS A 2 21.44 9.47 40.72
N LEU A 3 22.35 9.20 39.78
CA LEU A 3 22.03 9.10 38.36
C LEU A 3 21.17 7.84 38.22
N THR A 4 19.89 8.00 37.91
CA THR A 4 19.02 6.87 37.59
C THR A 4 19.41 6.34 36.22
N GLU A 5 19.80 5.08 36.21
CA GLU A 5 20.00 4.24 35.04
C GLU A 5 18.76 4.32 34.15
N GLU A 6 18.93 4.84 32.93
CA GLU A 6 17.94 4.64 31.87
C GLU A 6 18.01 3.16 31.48
N ASN A 7 17.00 2.41 31.94
CA ASN A 7 16.76 1.03 31.55
C ASN A 7 16.59 0.94 30.04
N ASN A 8 17.67 0.58 29.35
CA ASN A 8 17.65 0.12 27.98
C ASN A 8 17.08 -1.31 27.95
N THR A 9 15.77 -1.44 28.13
CA THR A 9 15.07 -2.71 27.91
C THR A 9 14.78 -2.86 26.42
N ASP A 10 15.53 -3.77 25.81
CA ASP A 10 15.32 -4.44 24.52
C ASP A 10 13.92 -4.23 23.92
N ASN A 11 13.80 -3.18 23.10
CA ASN A 11 12.51 -2.57 22.73
C ASN A 11 11.96 -3.22 21.46
N SER A 12 11.84 -4.55 21.45
CA SER A 12 11.13 -5.26 20.37
C SER A 12 9.65 -4.97 20.50
N ILE A 13 9.18 -3.98 19.73
CA ILE A 13 7.76 -3.67 19.62
C ILE A 13 7.00 -4.92 19.16
N ARG A 14 5.95 -5.29 19.90
CA ARG A 14 5.13 -6.45 19.55
C ARG A 14 4.57 -6.30 18.13
N VAL A 15 4.72 -7.34 17.32
CA VAL A 15 4.18 -7.39 15.97
C VAL A 15 2.82 -8.07 15.98
N VAL A 16 1.81 -7.38 15.45
CA VAL A 16 0.48 -7.92 15.21
C VAL A 16 0.37 -8.31 13.74
N LYS A 17 0.03 -9.59 13.53
CA LYS A 17 -0.12 -10.18 12.19
C LYS A 17 -1.53 -9.97 11.63
N THR A 18 -1.66 -10.17 10.33
CA THR A 18 -2.93 -10.08 9.62
C THR A 18 -3.25 -11.37 8.87
N ALA A 19 -4.44 -11.91 9.10
CA ALA A 19 -4.98 -13.04 8.35
C ALA A 19 -5.91 -12.53 7.22
N ARG A 20 -5.71 -13.02 5.99
CA ARG A 20 -6.37 -12.53 4.76
C ARG A 20 -7.42 -13.47 4.18
N ASN A 21 -7.67 -14.61 4.81
CA ASN A 21 -8.70 -15.57 4.42
C ASN A 21 -9.35 -16.20 5.66
N LYS A 22 -10.48 -16.87 5.42
CA LYS A 22 -11.30 -17.49 6.48
C LYS A 22 -10.53 -18.57 7.24
N GLU A 23 -9.77 -19.38 6.53
CA GLU A 23 -8.99 -20.50 7.08
C GLU A 23 -7.95 -20.01 8.10
N ALA A 24 -7.12 -19.04 7.72
CA ALA A 24 -6.09 -18.45 8.57
C ALA A 24 -6.69 -17.70 9.77
N ILE A 25 -7.84 -17.03 9.60
CA ILE A 25 -8.57 -16.38 10.69
C ILE A 25 -9.01 -17.41 11.73
N ASN A 26 -9.62 -18.51 11.30
CA ASN A 26 -10.10 -19.56 12.20
C ASN A 26 -8.96 -20.31 12.87
N GLU A 27 -7.87 -20.56 12.14
CA GLU A 27 -6.67 -21.18 12.70
C GLU A 27 -6.06 -20.32 13.82
N ALA A 28 -5.93 -19.00 13.59
CA ALA A 28 -5.45 -18.09 14.63
C ALA A 28 -6.38 -18.05 15.84
N ALA A 29 -7.70 -18.09 15.63
CA ALA A 29 -8.66 -18.18 16.73
C ALA A 29 -8.47 -19.46 17.56
N ALA A 30 -8.25 -20.61 16.91
CA ALA A 30 -7.97 -21.88 17.58
C ALA A 30 -6.65 -21.87 18.37
N GLN A 31 -5.71 -21.01 17.98
CA GLN A 31 -4.43 -20.80 18.68
C GLN A 31 -4.54 -19.80 19.85
N GLY A 32 -5.72 -19.24 20.13
CA GLY A 32 -5.90 -18.26 21.20
C GLY A 32 -5.52 -16.84 20.80
N PHE A 33 -5.70 -16.47 19.54
CA PHE A 33 -5.79 -15.06 19.15
C PHE A 33 -7.27 -14.64 19.12
N TRP A 34 -7.53 -13.35 19.35
CA TRP A 34 -8.80 -12.74 19.04
C TRP A 34 -8.73 -12.07 17.65
N PRO A 35 -9.42 -12.59 16.62
CA PRO A 35 -9.40 -11.97 15.30
C PRO A 35 -10.27 -10.71 15.27
N LEU A 36 -9.66 -9.54 15.11
CA LEU A 36 -10.38 -8.31 14.83
C LEU A 36 -10.68 -8.22 13.33
N VAL A 37 -11.81 -8.79 12.93
CA VAL A 37 -12.25 -8.86 11.53
C VAL A 37 -12.69 -7.48 11.04
N LYS A 38 -12.24 -7.11 9.83
CA LYS A 38 -12.55 -5.85 9.16
C LYS A 38 -12.79 -6.06 7.67
N PRO A 39 -13.67 -5.26 7.02
CA PRO A 39 -13.78 -5.24 5.58
C PRO A 39 -12.52 -4.63 4.95
N VAL A 40 -12.17 -5.12 3.76
CA VAL A 40 -11.13 -4.52 2.92
C VAL A 40 -11.82 -3.57 1.95
N ILE A 41 -11.55 -2.26 2.10
CA ILE A 41 -12.19 -1.20 1.31
C ILE A 41 -11.10 -0.46 0.54
N PRO A 42 -11.00 -0.65 -0.80
CA PRO A 42 -10.08 0.11 -1.63
C PRO A 42 -10.33 1.62 -1.52
N SER A 43 -9.26 2.37 -1.39
CA SER A 43 -9.29 3.83 -1.35
C SER A 43 -9.19 4.38 -2.77
N PRO A 44 -10.07 5.32 -3.18
CA PRO A 44 -9.98 5.97 -4.48
C PRO A 44 -8.71 6.85 -4.61
N ASN A 45 -8.03 7.13 -3.50
CA ASN A 45 -6.79 7.89 -3.47
C ASN A 45 -5.55 7.02 -3.74
N ILE A 46 -5.67 5.69 -3.68
CA ILE A 46 -4.61 4.75 -4.05
C ILE A 46 -4.85 4.35 -5.50
N LYS A 47 -3.90 4.69 -6.37
CA LYS A 47 -4.04 4.49 -7.80
C LYS A 47 -2.68 4.44 -8.46
N SER A 48 -2.59 3.67 -9.53
CA SER A 48 -1.48 3.67 -10.47
C SER A 48 -2.00 4.03 -11.85
N LYS A 49 -1.16 4.63 -12.69
CA LYS A 49 -1.50 4.90 -14.10
C LYS A 49 -0.88 3.88 -15.04
N PHE A 50 -1.55 3.67 -16.16
CA PHE A 50 -1.00 2.97 -17.32
C PHE A 50 -1.56 3.56 -18.62
N ALA A 51 -0.85 3.33 -19.71
CA ALA A 51 -1.37 3.45 -21.07
C ALA A 51 -0.98 2.19 -21.86
N VAL A 52 -1.76 1.84 -22.88
CA VAL A 52 -1.49 0.69 -23.75
C VAL A 52 -1.27 1.18 -25.17
N LEU A 53 -0.09 0.87 -25.68
CA LEU A 53 0.29 1.08 -27.06
C LEU A 53 0.10 -0.22 -27.83
N GLN A 54 -0.37 -0.14 -29.07
CA GLN A 54 -0.46 -1.28 -29.97
C GLN A 54 0.26 -0.97 -31.27
N ASP A 55 1.18 -1.86 -31.65
CA ASP A 55 1.86 -1.82 -32.94
C ASP A 55 0.87 -2.10 -34.08
N LYS A 56 0.83 -1.22 -35.08
CA LYS A 56 -0.17 -1.28 -36.16
C LYS A 56 0.00 -2.48 -37.10
N GLU A 57 1.21 -3.01 -37.23
CA GLU A 57 1.51 -4.06 -38.21
C GLU A 57 1.38 -5.46 -37.60
N THR A 58 1.87 -5.62 -36.38
CA THR A 58 1.96 -6.91 -35.69
C THR A 58 0.85 -7.12 -34.66
N GLY A 59 0.16 -6.06 -34.24
CA GLY A 59 -0.87 -6.10 -33.20
C GLY A 59 -0.33 -6.33 -31.78
N LYS A 60 1.00 -6.41 -31.59
CA LYS A 60 1.63 -6.56 -30.28
C LYS A 60 1.38 -5.33 -29.40
N ILE A 61 1.20 -5.55 -28.11
CA ILE A 61 0.98 -4.49 -27.14
C ILE A 61 2.24 -4.17 -26.33
N ASN A 62 2.35 -2.91 -25.92
CA ASN A 62 3.30 -2.45 -24.92
C ASN A 62 2.55 -1.62 -23.87
N VAL A 63 2.81 -1.89 -22.59
CA VAL A 63 2.18 -1.17 -21.47
C VAL A 63 3.21 -0.23 -20.87
N VAL A 64 2.85 1.05 -20.76
CA VAL A 64 3.72 2.09 -20.17
C VAL A 64 3.08 2.63 -18.89
N ASN A 65 3.91 2.95 -17.90
CA ASN A 65 3.46 3.47 -16.60
C ASN A 65 4.15 4.78 -16.21
N ASP A 66 5.07 5.27 -17.04
CA ASP A 66 5.78 6.54 -16.88
C ASP A 66 5.43 7.46 -18.05
N TYR A 67 5.05 8.71 -17.77
CA TYR A 67 4.75 9.69 -18.81
C TYR A 67 5.91 9.88 -19.79
N ARG A 68 7.15 9.63 -19.36
CA ARG A 68 8.37 9.74 -20.18
C ARG A 68 8.58 8.56 -21.14
N GLN A 69 7.90 7.43 -20.92
CA GLN A 69 8.02 6.22 -21.75
C GLN A 69 7.13 6.26 -22.98
N LEU A 70 6.14 7.17 -23.02
CA LEU A 70 5.46 7.40 -24.27
C LEU A 70 6.45 8.02 -25.24
N PRO A 71 6.68 7.40 -26.42
CA PRO A 71 7.30 8.12 -27.51
C PRO A 71 6.46 9.38 -27.78
N ILE A 72 7.08 10.40 -28.36
CA ILE A 72 6.46 11.67 -28.72
C ILE A 72 5.40 11.45 -29.84
N THR A 73 4.36 10.68 -29.56
CA THR A 73 3.26 10.31 -30.45
C THR A 73 1.93 10.92 -29.99
N LEU A 74 1.89 11.53 -28.80
CA LEU A 74 0.80 12.37 -28.32
C LEU A 74 1.21 13.85 -28.34
N ASN A 75 1.47 14.43 -29.53
CA ASN A 75 1.51 15.89 -29.79
C ASN A 75 2.02 16.81 -28.64
N MET A 76 3.06 16.41 -27.91
CA MET A 76 3.79 17.31 -27.01
C MET A 76 4.84 18.02 -27.86
N PRO A 77 4.98 19.35 -27.78
CA PRO A 77 6.00 20.08 -28.52
C PRO A 77 7.38 19.71 -27.94
N GLY A 78 8.03 18.71 -28.53
CA GLY A 78 9.31 18.17 -28.08
C GLY A 78 9.98 17.40 -29.22
N ASN A 79 11.27 17.67 -29.44
CA ASN A 79 11.93 17.52 -30.74
C ASN A 79 12.57 16.12 -30.96
N HIS A 80 11.81 15.03 -30.82
CA HIS A 80 12.28 13.69 -31.20
C HIS A 80 11.25 12.94 -32.07
N PRO A 81 11.65 12.40 -33.23
CA PRO A 81 10.75 11.61 -34.06
C PRO A 81 10.41 10.30 -33.34
N PRO A 82 9.13 9.87 -33.31
CA PRO A 82 8.75 8.63 -32.64
C PRO A 82 9.27 7.40 -33.41
N PRO A 83 9.96 6.46 -32.75
CA PRO A 83 10.23 5.16 -33.34
C PRO A 83 8.99 4.28 -33.25
N VAL A 84 8.61 3.69 -34.39
CA VAL A 84 7.56 2.66 -34.59
C VAL A 84 6.12 3.18 -34.53
N ALA A 85 5.35 2.85 -35.58
CA ALA A 85 3.95 3.26 -35.79
C ALA A 85 2.99 2.56 -34.80
N SER A 86 3.09 2.89 -33.52
CA SER A 86 2.16 2.41 -32.49
C SER A 86 1.08 3.47 -32.21
N ASN A 87 -0.16 3.05 -32.02
CA ASN A 87 -1.23 3.92 -31.52
C ASN A 87 -1.50 3.64 -30.04
N ALA A 88 -1.85 4.67 -29.27
CA ALA A 88 -2.48 4.46 -27.97
C ALA A 88 -3.87 3.88 -28.18
N VAL A 89 -4.09 2.65 -27.71
CA VAL A 89 -5.40 1.97 -27.73
C VAL A 89 -6.12 2.08 -26.40
N ILE A 90 -5.37 2.33 -25.32
CA ILE A 90 -5.88 2.82 -24.04
C ILE A 90 -5.01 4.02 -23.66
N ASP A 91 -5.61 5.19 -23.54
CA ASP A 91 -4.95 6.39 -23.04
C ASP A 91 -4.71 6.30 -21.53
N TRP A 92 -3.97 7.24 -20.96
CA TRP A 92 -3.64 7.28 -19.54
C TRP A 92 -4.86 7.06 -18.65
N THR A 93 -4.88 5.90 -18.03
CA THR A 93 -5.98 5.43 -17.19
C THR A 93 -5.43 5.11 -15.81
N PHE A 94 -6.16 5.56 -14.78
CA PHE A 94 -5.86 5.21 -13.40
C PHE A 94 -6.64 3.95 -13.00
N TYR A 95 -5.99 3.08 -12.23
CA TYR A 95 -6.59 1.88 -11.68
C TYR A 95 -6.09 1.64 -10.25
N TYR A 96 -6.84 0.85 -9.49
CA TYR A 96 -6.43 0.38 -8.17
C TYR A 96 -5.44 -0.79 -8.33
N PRO A 97 -4.17 -0.67 -7.89
CA PRO A 97 -3.12 -1.63 -8.27
C PRO A 97 -3.00 -2.84 -7.34
N TYR A 98 -3.86 -2.97 -6.32
CA TYR A 98 -3.80 -4.07 -5.36
C TYR A 98 -4.98 -5.03 -5.53
N GLN A 99 -4.69 -6.32 -5.35
CA GLN A 99 -5.69 -7.38 -5.27
C GLN A 99 -5.55 -8.05 -3.90
N PHE A 100 -6.68 -8.25 -3.23
CA PHE A 100 -6.74 -8.94 -1.95
C PHE A 100 -7.39 -10.31 -2.13
N GLU A 101 -6.94 -11.27 -1.34
CA GLU A 101 -7.43 -12.66 -1.37
C GLU A 101 -8.92 -12.74 -0.99
N SER A 102 -9.34 -11.97 0.02
CA SER A 102 -10.71 -11.89 0.49
C SER A 102 -11.17 -10.43 0.64
N PRO A 103 -12.50 -10.17 0.59
CA PRO A 103 -13.05 -8.84 0.86
C PRO A 103 -13.04 -8.46 2.36
N PHE A 104 -12.44 -9.30 3.20
CA PHE A 104 -12.26 -9.10 4.63
C PHE A 104 -10.89 -9.64 5.05
N ALA A 105 -10.42 -9.17 6.19
CA ALA A 105 -9.19 -9.63 6.84
C ALA A 105 -9.34 -9.46 8.36
N ALA A 106 -8.41 -9.99 9.14
CA ALA A 106 -8.40 -9.77 10.58
C ALA A 106 -7.01 -9.49 11.13
N TYR A 107 -6.90 -8.52 12.02
CA TYR A 107 -5.72 -8.39 12.88
C TYR A 107 -5.79 -9.47 13.95
N LEU A 108 -4.67 -10.16 14.17
CA LEU A 108 -4.58 -11.25 15.14
C LEU A 108 -4.18 -10.69 16.51
N ILE A 109 -5.17 -10.39 17.35
CA ILE A 109 -4.94 -9.73 18.63
C ILE A 109 -4.55 -10.78 19.68
N PRO A 110 -3.38 -10.67 20.32
CA PRO A 110 -3.02 -11.56 21.41
C PRO A 110 -3.86 -11.24 22.66
N HIS A 111 -4.25 -12.25 23.42
CA HIS A 111 -5.15 -12.09 24.57
C HIS A 111 -4.59 -11.22 25.70
N ASP A 112 -3.28 -11.07 25.78
CA ASP A 112 -2.59 -10.29 26.81
C ASP A 112 -2.31 -8.84 26.40
N ILE A 113 -2.80 -8.39 25.23
CA ILE A 113 -2.66 -6.99 24.80
C ILE A 113 -3.30 -6.03 25.80
N GLN A 114 -2.59 -4.96 26.13
CA GLN A 114 -3.07 -3.94 27.06
C GLN A 114 -3.61 -2.71 26.32
N VAL A 115 -4.63 -2.06 26.87
CA VAL A 115 -5.08 -0.76 26.36
C VAL A 115 -3.94 0.25 26.51
N GLY A 116 -3.66 1.00 25.45
CA GLY A 116 -2.52 1.90 25.36
C GLY A 116 -1.23 1.26 24.86
N GLU A 117 -1.20 -0.07 24.67
CA GLU A 117 -0.04 -0.76 24.12
C GLU A 117 0.22 -0.32 22.67
N THR A 118 1.47 0.06 22.40
CA THR A 118 1.92 0.39 21.06
C THR A 118 2.47 -0.87 20.40
N VAL A 119 1.88 -1.23 19.26
CA VAL A 119 2.25 -2.41 18.47
C VAL A 119 2.66 -2.01 17.06
N PHE A 120 3.32 -2.92 16.36
CA PHE A 120 3.60 -2.79 14.93
C PHE A 120 2.63 -3.69 14.14
N LEU A 121 1.83 -3.08 13.28
CA LEU A 121 0.98 -3.81 12.34
C LEU A 121 1.81 -4.13 11.10
N GLU A 122 2.15 -5.41 10.89
CA GLU A 122 3.04 -5.81 9.79
C GLU A 122 2.39 -5.71 8.40
N ASP A 123 1.07 -5.84 8.36
CA ASP A 123 0.25 -5.72 7.16
C ASP A 123 -1.07 -5.05 7.53
N LEU A 124 -1.25 -3.77 7.17
CA LEU A 124 -2.49 -3.06 7.46
C LEU A 124 -3.67 -3.76 6.78
N ILE A 125 -4.89 -3.57 7.28
CA ILE A 125 -6.11 -3.88 6.55
C ILE A 125 -6.66 -2.62 5.85
N GLU A 126 -6.55 -1.47 6.52
CA GLU A 126 -6.97 -0.17 6.01
C GLU A 126 -6.18 0.23 4.78
N ASP A 127 -6.87 0.85 3.82
CA ASP A 127 -6.27 1.26 2.57
C ASP A 127 -5.82 2.73 2.64
N VAL A 128 -4.76 2.96 3.41
CA VAL A 128 -4.20 4.30 3.68
C VAL A 128 -3.06 4.60 2.69
N VAL A 129 -2.98 5.83 2.19
CA VAL A 129 -1.86 6.25 1.32
C VAL A 129 -0.57 6.31 2.15
N GLY A 130 0.43 5.51 1.74
CA GLY A 130 1.75 5.49 2.35
C GLY A 130 2.75 6.40 1.64
N ILE A 131 2.68 6.45 0.31
CA ILE A 131 3.54 7.31 -0.53
C ILE A 131 2.76 7.75 -1.78
N SER A 132 2.98 8.99 -2.19
CA SER A 132 2.42 9.55 -3.43
C SER A 132 3.52 10.20 -4.26
N TRP A 133 3.42 10.05 -5.57
CA TRP A 133 4.33 10.59 -6.57
C TRP A 133 3.67 11.76 -7.30
N LYS A 134 4.48 12.76 -7.68
CA LYS A 134 4.00 13.96 -8.41
C LYS A 134 3.35 13.66 -9.76
N GLN A 135 3.61 12.49 -10.32
CA GLN A 135 3.01 12.03 -11.57
C GLN A 135 1.66 11.31 -11.37
N GLY A 136 1.09 11.36 -10.17
CA GLY A 136 -0.28 10.93 -9.89
C GLY A 136 -0.42 9.51 -9.29
N ASP A 137 0.67 8.75 -9.19
CA ASP A 137 0.65 7.43 -8.55
C ASP A 137 0.67 7.55 -7.03
N ALA A 138 -0.14 6.73 -6.36
CA ALA A 138 -0.22 6.68 -4.91
C ALA A 138 -0.32 5.22 -4.47
N TYR A 139 0.54 4.84 -3.54
CA TYR A 139 0.71 3.47 -3.08
C TYR A 139 0.28 3.32 -1.63
N ARG A 140 -0.22 2.13 -1.33
CA ARG A 140 -0.75 1.75 -0.02
C ARG A 140 0.36 1.70 1.04
N LEU A 141 0.06 2.21 2.23
CA LEU A 141 0.85 2.01 3.44
C LEU A 141 0.75 0.54 3.86
N LYS A 142 1.88 -0.17 3.78
CA LYS A 142 1.90 -1.62 4.05
C LYS A 142 1.84 -1.91 5.55
N SER A 143 2.60 -1.18 6.35
CA SER A 143 2.78 -1.41 7.78
C SER A 143 2.89 -0.08 8.51
N CYS A 144 2.49 -0.05 9.79
CA CYS A 144 2.69 1.11 10.64
C CYS A 144 2.61 0.74 12.12
N LYS A 145 3.06 1.66 12.98
CA LYS A 145 2.77 1.57 14.42
C LYS A 145 1.32 1.91 14.67
N ALA A 146 0.73 1.31 15.70
CA ALA A 146 -0.61 1.64 16.15
C ALA A 146 -0.75 1.44 17.65
N VAL A 147 -1.70 2.13 18.26
CA VAL A 147 -2.05 1.99 19.68
C VAL A 147 -3.36 1.23 19.80
N TRP A 148 -3.40 0.21 20.67
CA TRP A 148 -4.63 -0.49 20.99
C TRP A 148 -5.51 0.34 21.93
N ASP A 149 -6.73 0.72 21.53
CA ASP A 149 -7.65 1.49 22.37
C ASP A 149 -8.64 0.63 23.18
N GLY A 150 -8.49 -0.70 23.13
CA GLY A 150 -9.44 -1.66 23.73
C GLY A 150 -10.51 -2.16 22.76
N ARG A 151 -10.62 -1.57 21.56
CA ARG A 151 -11.62 -1.94 20.54
C ARG A 151 -11.04 -2.00 19.13
N LYS A 152 -10.09 -1.13 18.81
CA LYS A 152 -9.44 -1.00 17.50
C LYS A 152 -8.00 -0.51 17.67
N PHE A 153 -7.24 -0.65 16.59
CA PHE A 153 -5.94 -0.02 16.45
C PHE A 153 -6.08 1.42 15.95
N VAL A 154 -5.47 2.35 16.68
CA VAL A 154 -5.32 3.76 16.30
C VAL A 154 -3.97 3.92 15.62
N LEU A 155 -3.99 4.11 14.30
CA LEU A 155 -2.78 4.17 13.47
C LEU A 155 -1.94 5.41 13.82
N GLN A 156 -0.65 5.21 14.05
CA GLN A 156 0.34 6.27 14.18
C GLN A 156 1.00 6.51 12.83
N HIS A 157 0.24 7.12 11.91
CA HIS A 157 0.72 7.46 10.58
C HIS A 157 0.48 8.95 10.32
N GLU A 158 1.57 9.68 10.08
CA GLU A 158 1.49 10.99 9.44
C GLU A 158 1.66 10.78 7.93
N PRO A 159 0.76 11.31 7.08
CA PRO A 159 0.90 11.20 5.64
C PRO A 159 2.28 11.73 5.21
N SER A 160 3.06 10.93 4.48
CA SER A 160 4.35 11.38 3.97
C SER A 160 4.16 12.65 3.13
N LYS A 161 4.93 13.70 3.42
CA LYS A 161 5.07 14.84 2.49
C LYS A 161 5.65 14.33 1.17
N GLU A 162 5.15 14.87 0.07
CA GLU A 162 5.51 14.53 -1.31
C GLU A 162 6.98 14.14 -1.50
N VAL A 163 7.24 12.91 -1.97
CA VAL A 163 8.61 12.49 -2.29
C VAL A 163 8.96 12.98 -3.70
N CYS A 164 9.80 14.01 -3.78
CA CYS A 164 10.48 14.39 -5.02
C CYS A 164 11.71 13.51 -5.20
N VAL A 165 11.60 12.43 -5.96
CA VAL A 165 12.81 11.83 -6.53
C VAL A 165 13.18 12.69 -7.74
N VAL A 166 14.12 13.61 -7.53
CA VAL A 166 14.78 14.33 -8.62
C VAL A 166 15.72 13.31 -9.28
N GLY A 167 15.32 12.81 -10.45
CA GLY A 167 16.15 11.99 -11.31
C GLY A 167 16.91 12.83 -12.31
#